data_AF-K0UQX6-F1
#
_entry.id   AF-K0UQX6-F1
#
_cell.length_a   1.000
_cell.length_b   1.000
_cell.length_c   1.000
_cell.angle_alpha   90.00
_cell.angle_beta   90.00
_cell.angle_gamma   90.00
#
_symmetry.space_group_name_H-M   'P 1'
#
loop_
_entity.id
_entity.type
_entity.pdbx_description
1 polymer ?
#
loop_
_entity_poly.entity_id
_entity_poly.type
_entity_poly.pdbx_seq_one_letter_code
_entity_poly.pdbx_strand_id
1 'polypeptide(L)'
;MITVATETGRTGAEPSNIERIRAAALCSLAANGAASTTMRGVAAAAGVSLGLVQHHFATKAGLISAVDDYVLGLIATTFDRPLTEPPGGSVVEIGDRINKLFSEEPDVAAYMGRALVDGSPVGARIFDTLFAAGVVRWQQRKDRGELRPDVDVTWAAINGLVLALGAISLRSHLDRHLAEPFISPVQLRRWQTAVDSLLTEGLFQLPAAD
;
A
#
# COMPACT_ATOMS: atom_id res chain seq x y z
N MET A 1 -3.29 9.11 49.85
CA MET A 1 -3.53 10.01 48.69
C MET A 1 -2.18 10.49 48.20
N ILE A 2 -1.66 9.90 47.13
CA ILE A 2 -0.53 10.45 46.34
C ILE A 2 -1.02 10.42 44.90
N THR A 3 -1.36 11.60 44.39
CA THR A 3 -1.79 11.82 43.02
C THR A 3 -0.54 11.82 42.14
N VAL A 4 -0.33 10.74 41.39
CA VAL A 4 0.64 10.72 40.29
C VAL A 4 -0.08 11.32 39.08
N ALA A 5 0.25 12.58 38.78
CA ALA A 5 -0.13 13.21 37.53
C ALA A 5 0.65 12.52 36.40
N THR A 6 -0.05 11.76 35.57
CA THR A 6 0.49 11.24 34.31
C THR A 6 0.51 12.38 33.30
N GLU A 7 1.69 12.97 33.10
CA GLU A 7 2.00 13.81 31.95
C GLU A 7 1.77 13.01 30.67
N THR A 8 0.65 13.29 30.01
CA THR A 8 0.28 12.71 28.72
C THR A 8 1.02 13.52 27.65
N GLY A 9 2.30 13.25 27.47
CA GLY A 9 3.14 13.88 26.46
C GLY A 9 3.09 13.15 25.12
N ARG A 10 2.36 13.72 24.15
CA ARG A 10 2.72 13.88 22.72
C ARG A 10 1.48 14.22 21.87
N THR A 11 1.07 15.48 21.95
CA THR A 11 0.21 16.17 20.97
C THR A 11 1.00 16.41 19.67
N GLY A 12 0.32 16.32 18.53
CA GLY A 12 0.90 16.32 17.18
C GLY A 12 1.85 17.50 16.90
N ALA A 13 3.09 17.16 16.51
CA ALA A 13 4.02 18.14 15.95
C ALA A 13 3.52 18.53 14.55
N GLU A 14 3.54 19.82 14.23
CA GLU A 14 3.29 20.29 12.87
C GLU A 14 4.27 19.63 11.89
N PRO A 15 3.79 19.13 10.74
CA PRO A 15 4.67 18.54 9.75
C PRO A 15 5.69 19.58 9.27
N SER A 16 6.95 19.15 9.22
CA SER A 16 8.05 19.97 8.70
C SER A 16 7.77 20.42 7.28
N ASN A 17 8.44 21.50 6.84
CA ASN A 17 8.31 21.99 5.46
C ASN A 17 8.62 20.88 4.44
N ILE A 18 9.59 20.02 4.72
CA ILE A 18 9.97 18.89 3.89
C ILE A 18 8.80 17.90 3.76
N GLU A 19 8.13 17.55 4.86
CA GLU A 19 6.99 16.64 4.86
C GLU A 19 5.78 17.22 4.10
N ARG A 20 5.48 18.51 4.30
CA ARG A 20 4.42 19.19 3.55
C ARG A 20 4.69 19.22 2.05
N ILE A 21 5.92 19.52 1.65
CA ILE A 21 6.33 19.52 0.24
C ILE A 21 6.22 18.12 -0.35
N ARG A 22 6.69 17.09 0.35
CA ARG A 22 6.63 15.69 -0.10
C ARG A 22 5.18 15.22 -0.22
N ALA A 23 4.32 15.52 0.75
CA ALA A 23 2.90 15.18 0.71
C ALA A 23 2.19 15.83 -0.48
N ALA A 24 2.42 17.13 -0.72
CA ALA A 24 1.87 17.84 -1.86
C ALA A 24 2.38 17.27 -3.21
N ALA A 25 3.66 16.88 -3.26
CA ALA A 25 4.24 16.22 -4.42
C ALA A 25 3.60 14.85 -4.67
N LEU A 26 3.47 14.01 -3.63
CA LEU A 26 2.83 12.70 -3.70
C LEU A 26 1.41 12.80 -4.24
N CYS A 27 0.59 13.68 -3.66
CA CYS A 27 -0.79 13.90 -4.10
C CYS A 27 -0.85 14.36 -5.58
N SER A 28 0.03 15.30 -5.97
CA SER A 28 0.11 15.79 -7.36
C SER A 28 0.51 14.68 -8.34
N LEU A 29 1.48 13.85 -7.96
CA LEU A 29 1.97 12.73 -8.77
C LEU A 29 0.93 11.61 -8.89
N ALA A 30 0.24 11.28 -7.80
CA ALA A 30 -0.83 10.28 -7.78
C ALA A 30 -1.98 10.70 -8.70
N ALA A 31 -2.41 11.96 -8.64
CA ALA A 31 -3.51 12.46 -9.45
C ALA A 31 -3.13 12.65 -10.92
N ASN A 32 -1.99 13.31 -11.19
CA ASN A 32 -1.70 13.86 -12.52
C ASN A 32 -0.50 13.19 -13.22
N GLY A 33 0.27 12.36 -12.51
CA GLY A 33 1.51 11.78 -12.99
C GLY A 33 2.69 12.77 -13.02
N ALA A 34 3.87 12.23 -13.33
CA ALA A 34 5.11 12.99 -13.34
C ALA A 34 5.12 14.11 -14.38
N ALA A 35 4.60 13.89 -15.60
CA ALA A 35 4.64 14.88 -16.68
C ALA A 35 3.95 16.21 -16.29
N SER A 36 2.74 16.11 -15.73
CA SER A 36 1.90 17.25 -15.37
C SER A 36 2.26 17.91 -14.04
N THR A 37 3.06 17.25 -13.20
CA THR A 37 3.48 17.80 -11.90
C THR A 37 4.59 18.84 -12.08
N THR A 38 4.46 20.04 -11.50
CA THR A 38 5.49 21.10 -11.59
C THR A 38 5.95 21.54 -10.20
N MET A 39 7.20 21.98 -10.07
CA MET A 39 7.75 22.48 -8.80
C MET A 39 6.94 23.66 -8.23
N ARG A 40 6.43 24.54 -9.10
CA ARG A 40 5.55 25.65 -8.69
C ARG A 40 4.19 25.15 -8.20
N GLY A 41 3.60 24.18 -8.89
CA GLY A 41 2.34 23.57 -8.47
C GLY A 41 2.47 22.91 -7.10
N VAL A 42 3.56 22.15 -6.88
CA VAL A 42 3.85 21.55 -5.57
C VAL A 42 4.04 22.62 -4.49
N ALA A 43 4.79 23.69 -4.78
CA ALA A 43 4.99 24.78 -3.82
C ALA A 43 3.64 25.43 -3.41
N ALA A 44 2.78 25.70 -4.38
CA ALA A 44 1.45 26.24 -4.14
C ALA A 44 0.58 25.28 -3.30
N ALA A 45 0.56 24.00 -3.64
CA ALA A 45 -0.19 22.98 -2.90
C ALA A 45 0.34 22.77 -1.47
N ALA A 46 1.65 22.89 -1.26
CA ALA A 46 2.27 22.79 0.07
C ALA A 46 2.16 24.08 0.90
N GLY A 47 1.68 25.19 0.33
CA GLY A 47 1.60 26.48 0.99
C GLY A 47 2.97 27.09 1.30
N VAL A 48 3.95 26.91 0.42
CA VAL A 48 5.33 27.40 0.58
C VAL A 48 5.85 28.11 -0.67
N SER A 49 6.96 28.83 -0.56
CA SER A 49 7.61 29.47 -1.70
C SER A 49 8.33 28.44 -2.60
N LEU A 50 8.42 28.73 -3.91
CA LEU A 50 9.22 27.91 -4.83
C LEU A 50 10.67 27.80 -4.37
N GLY A 51 11.25 28.89 -3.85
CA GLY A 51 12.62 28.90 -3.33
C GLY A 51 12.82 27.92 -2.17
N LEU A 52 11.83 27.78 -1.27
CA LEU A 52 11.90 26.79 -0.19
C LEU A 52 11.84 25.35 -0.72
N VAL A 53 11.01 25.10 -1.75
CA VAL A 53 11.00 23.79 -2.43
C VAL A 53 12.35 23.50 -3.06
N GLN A 54 12.92 24.44 -3.81
CA GLN A 54 14.22 24.28 -4.47
C GLN A 54 15.39 24.14 -3.50
N HIS A 55 15.28 24.74 -2.31
CA HIS A 55 16.27 24.56 -1.23
C HIS A 55 16.31 23.11 -0.73
N HIS A 56 15.16 22.48 -0.54
CA HIS A 56 15.08 21.08 -0.09
C HIS A 56 15.24 20.07 -1.24
N PHE A 57 14.70 20.39 -2.41
CA PHE A 57 14.67 19.52 -3.59
C PHE A 57 15.13 20.31 -4.81
N ALA A 58 16.43 20.25 -5.10
CA ALA A 58 17.06 21.06 -6.15
C ALA A 58 16.41 20.90 -7.54
N THR A 59 15.89 19.71 -7.85
CA THR A 59 15.26 19.40 -9.14
C THR A 59 13.94 18.66 -8.95
N LYS A 60 13.07 18.72 -9.96
CA LYS A 60 11.84 17.92 -10.01
C LYS A 60 12.13 16.42 -9.92
N ALA A 61 13.20 15.95 -10.57
CA ALA A 61 13.63 14.56 -10.48
C ALA A 61 14.04 14.18 -9.05
N GLY A 62 14.76 15.05 -8.34
CA GLY A 62 15.10 14.85 -6.93
C GLY A 62 13.87 14.82 -6.02
N LEU A 63 12.88 15.67 -6.28
CA LEU A 63 11.60 15.63 -5.56
C LEU A 63 10.84 14.32 -5.81
N ILE A 64 10.77 13.86 -7.06
CA ILE A 64 10.13 12.58 -7.41
C ILE A 64 10.85 11.42 -6.72
N SER A 65 12.19 11.39 -6.77
CA SER A 65 12.97 10.36 -6.06
C SER A 65 12.67 10.34 -4.57
N ALA A 66 12.56 11.51 -3.93
CA ALA A 66 12.23 11.57 -2.50
C ALA A 66 10.80 11.09 -2.18
N VAL A 67 9.86 11.24 -3.11
CA VAL A 67 8.52 10.63 -3.00
C VAL A 67 8.60 9.12 -3.18
N ASP A 68 9.34 8.64 -4.19
CA ASP A 68 9.56 7.21 -4.44
C ASP A 68 10.15 6.52 -3.21
N ASP A 69 11.21 7.09 -2.64
CA ASP A 69 11.93 6.54 -1.50
C ASP A 69 11.02 6.51 -0.25
N TYR A 70 10.19 7.52 -0.07
CA TYR A 70 9.19 7.55 1.00
C TYR A 70 8.14 6.45 0.84
N VAL A 71 7.60 6.27 -0.37
CA VAL A 71 6.59 5.24 -0.65
C VAL A 71 7.18 3.85 -0.49
N LEU A 72 8.38 3.60 -1.04
CA LEU A 72 9.09 2.32 -0.88
C LEU A 72 9.40 2.03 0.59
N GLY A 73 9.86 3.03 1.35
CA GLY A 73 10.13 2.89 2.78
C GLY A 73 8.88 2.55 3.59
N LEU A 74 7.75 3.18 3.28
CA LEU A 74 6.46 2.90 3.94
C LEU A 74 5.97 1.48 3.61
N ILE A 75 6.08 1.04 2.36
CA ILE A 75 5.72 -0.30 1.91
C ILE A 75 6.58 -1.34 2.62
N ALA A 76 7.91 -1.18 2.60
CA ALA A 76 8.85 -2.08 3.28
C ALA A 76 8.53 -2.16 4.78
N THR A 77 8.37 -1.02 5.46
CA THR A 77 8.04 -0.98 6.90
C THR A 77 6.71 -1.68 7.22
N THR A 78 5.74 -1.60 6.31
CA THR A 78 4.42 -2.23 6.49
C THR A 78 4.48 -3.75 6.31
N PHE A 79 5.21 -4.23 5.30
CA PHE A 79 5.16 -5.63 4.89
C PHE A 79 6.33 -6.50 5.38
N ASP A 80 7.44 -5.89 5.84
CA ASP A 80 8.59 -6.61 6.44
C ASP A 80 8.35 -7.01 7.90
N ARG A 81 7.32 -6.46 8.55
CA ARG A 81 6.97 -6.83 9.93
C ARG A 81 6.61 -8.33 9.99
N PRO A 82 7.17 -9.10 10.94
CA PRO A 82 6.80 -10.49 11.15
C PRO A 82 5.28 -10.62 11.33
N LEU A 83 4.73 -11.73 10.86
CA LEU A 83 3.33 -12.08 11.15
C LEU A 83 3.21 -12.61 12.57
N THR A 84 2.07 -12.35 13.20
CA THR A 84 1.80 -12.84 14.55
C THR A 84 1.33 -14.30 14.49
N GLU A 85 1.79 -15.15 15.41
CA GLU A 85 1.23 -16.51 15.58
C GLU A 85 -0.16 -16.42 16.22
N PRO A 86 -1.18 -17.20 15.77
CA PRO A 86 -1.10 -18.51 15.13
C PRO A 86 -1.24 -18.53 13.58
N PRO A 87 -0.84 -19.64 12.94
CA PRO A 87 -0.62 -19.76 11.48
C PRO A 87 -1.82 -19.48 10.56
N GLY A 88 -3.06 -19.75 11.00
CA GLY A 88 -4.29 -19.54 10.21
C GLY A 88 -4.68 -18.07 10.00
N GLY A 89 -4.16 -17.14 10.81
CA GLY A 89 -4.49 -15.71 10.73
C GLY A 89 -3.63 -14.92 9.75
N SER A 90 -2.63 -15.55 9.12
CA SER A 90 -1.62 -14.84 8.34
C SER A 90 -2.13 -14.21 7.03
N VAL A 91 -3.18 -14.76 6.43
CA VAL A 91 -3.81 -14.17 5.23
C VAL A 91 -4.62 -12.94 5.65
N VAL A 92 -5.44 -13.09 6.70
CA VAL A 92 -6.24 -12.02 7.30
C VAL A 92 -5.35 -10.86 7.74
N GLU A 93 -4.25 -11.13 8.45
CA GLU A 93 -3.32 -10.08 8.91
C GLU A 93 -2.69 -9.28 7.76
N ILE A 94 -2.41 -9.95 6.62
CA ILE A 94 -1.93 -9.24 5.43
C ILE A 94 -3.05 -8.43 4.78
N GLY A 95 -4.27 -8.97 4.72
CA GLY A 95 -5.46 -8.23 4.32
C GLY A 95 -5.65 -6.96 5.16
N ASP A 96 -5.50 -7.05 6.48
CA ASP A 96 -5.62 -5.92 7.41
C ASP A 96 -4.56 -4.85 7.13
N ARG A 97 -3.31 -5.25 6.89
CA ARG A 97 -2.22 -4.32 6.54
C ARG A 97 -2.49 -3.61 5.20
N ILE A 98 -2.98 -4.34 4.20
CA ILE A 98 -3.35 -3.77 2.89
C ILE A 98 -4.50 -2.77 3.07
N ASN A 99 -5.55 -3.18 3.78
CA ASN A 99 -6.72 -2.34 4.03
C ASN A 99 -6.34 -1.06 4.78
N LYS A 100 -5.50 -1.19 5.82
CA LYS A 100 -4.99 -0.04 6.57
C LYS A 100 -4.22 0.92 5.67
N LEU A 101 -3.31 0.41 4.83
CA LEU A 101 -2.56 1.23 3.87
C LEU A 101 -3.52 1.96 2.91
N PHE A 102 -4.54 1.27 2.38
CA PHE A 102 -5.48 1.88 1.44
C PHE A 102 -6.38 2.94 2.07
N SER A 103 -6.80 2.74 3.32
CA SER A 103 -7.68 3.68 4.01
C SER A 103 -6.95 4.86 4.65
N GLU A 104 -5.78 4.61 5.26
CA GLU A 104 -5.03 5.63 6.01
C GLU A 104 -4.07 6.41 5.11
N GLU A 105 -3.57 5.81 4.02
CA GLU A 105 -2.58 6.40 3.11
C GLU A 105 -3.09 6.37 1.65
N PRO A 106 -4.27 6.97 1.35
CA PRO A 106 -4.91 6.86 0.04
C PRO A 106 -4.09 7.45 -1.11
N ASP A 107 -3.29 8.50 -0.84
CA ASP A 107 -2.40 9.09 -1.84
C ASP A 107 -1.23 8.16 -2.18
N VAL A 108 -0.71 7.41 -1.20
CA VAL A 108 0.31 6.37 -1.44
C VAL A 108 -0.27 5.25 -2.30
N ALA A 109 -1.49 4.79 -1.96
CA ALA A 109 -2.17 3.74 -2.71
C ALA A 109 -2.45 4.18 -4.16
N ALA A 110 -2.92 5.42 -4.36
CA ALA A 110 -3.15 5.98 -5.69
C ALA A 110 -1.85 6.16 -6.49
N TYR A 111 -0.77 6.64 -5.85
CA TYR A 111 0.54 6.75 -6.48
C TYR A 111 1.07 5.39 -6.94
N MET A 112 0.97 4.37 -6.08
CA MET A 112 1.39 3.01 -6.39
C MET A 112 0.59 2.43 -7.57
N GLY A 113 -0.74 2.53 -7.56
CA GLY A 113 -1.59 2.07 -8.65
C GLY A 113 -1.23 2.74 -9.99
N ARG A 114 -0.99 4.05 -9.96
CA ARG A 114 -0.56 4.81 -11.15
C ARG A 114 0.83 4.39 -11.63
N ALA A 115 1.80 4.27 -10.72
CA ALA A 115 3.17 3.89 -11.03
C ALA A 115 3.26 2.52 -11.72
N LEU A 116 2.40 1.58 -11.32
CA LEU A 116 2.27 0.24 -11.91
C LEU A 116 1.63 0.29 -13.31
N VAL A 117 0.54 1.03 -13.48
CA VAL A 117 -0.14 1.19 -14.78
C VAL A 117 0.75 1.90 -15.80
N ASP A 118 1.48 2.93 -15.36
CA ASP A 118 2.39 3.70 -16.22
C ASP A 118 3.67 2.90 -16.56
N GLY A 119 3.91 1.73 -15.94
CA GLY A 119 5.12 0.93 -16.15
C GLY A 119 6.39 1.64 -15.70
N SER A 120 6.29 2.52 -14.70
CA SER A 120 7.41 3.35 -14.23
C SER A 120 8.49 2.54 -13.51
N PRO A 121 9.75 3.01 -13.48
CA PRO A 121 10.82 2.35 -12.72
C PRO A 121 10.49 2.15 -11.23
N VAL A 122 9.79 3.09 -10.60
CA VAL A 122 9.34 2.93 -9.21
C VAL A 122 8.23 1.89 -9.09
N GLY A 123 7.31 1.81 -10.05
CA GLY A 123 6.28 0.76 -10.10
C GLY A 123 6.89 -0.64 -10.12
N ALA A 124 7.92 -0.85 -10.96
CA ALA A 124 8.68 -2.11 -10.99
C ALA A 124 9.33 -2.41 -9.64
N ARG A 125 10.03 -1.44 -9.04
CA ARG A 125 10.65 -1.62 -7.70
C ARG A 125 9.63 -1.94 -6.61
N ILE A 126 8.46 -1.29 -6.62
CA ILE A 126 7.37 -1.59 -5.67
C ILE A 126 6.92 -3.04 -5.84
N PHE A 127 6.66 -3.48 -7.07
CA PHE A 127 6.25 -4.86 -7.35
C PHE A 127 7.31 -5.86 -6.88
N ASP A 128 8.58 -5.64 -7.25
CA ASP A 128 9.69 -6.54 -6.89
C ASP A 128 9.88 -6.65 -5.37
N THR A 129 9.74 -5.52 -4.66
CA THR A 129 9.85 -5.46 -3.19
C THR A 129 8.74 -6.28 -2.53
N LEU A 130 7.49 -6.06 -2.96
CA LEU A 130 6.33 -6.80 -2.45
C LEU A 130 6.37 -8.28 -2.82
N PHE A 131 6.88 -8.62 -4.00
CA PHE A 131 7.04 -9.99 -4.46
C PHE A 131 8.07 -10.75 -3.63
N ALA A 132 9.24 -10.16 -3.38
CA ALA A 132 10.25 -10.77 -2.52
C ALA A 132 9.70 -11.05 -1.11
N ALA A 133 9.00 -10.08 -0.51
CA ALA A 133 8.35 -10.26 0.80
C ALA A 133 7.25 -11.34 0.76
N GLY A 134 6.47 -11.39 -0.32
CA GLY A 134 5.44 -12.39 -0.55
C GLY A 134 5.99 -13.81 -0.64
N VAL A 135 7.05 -14.02 -1.42
CA VAL A 135 7.70 -15.34 -1.58
C VAL A 135 8.24 -15.85 -0.26
N VAL A 136 8.96 -15.02 0.51
CA VAL A 136 9.46 -15.41 1.85
C VAL A 136 8.32 -15.88 2.75
N ARG A 137 7.20 -15.15 2.74
CA ARG A 137 6.02 -15.49 3.54
C ARG A 137 5.38 -16.81 3.11
N TRP A 138 5.22 -17.05 1.81
CA TRP A 138 4.67 -18.31 1.32
C TRP A 138 5.61 -19.49 1.56
N GLN A 139 6.92 -19.28 1.49
CA GLN A 139 7.90 -20.31 1.84
C GLN A 139 7.81 -20.69 3.33
N GLN A 140 7.66 -19.73 4.23
CA GLN A 140 7.45 -20.01 5.66
C GLN A 140 6.18 -20.86 5.89
N ARG A 141 5.08 -20.58 5.19
CA ARG A 141 3.87 -21.42 5.26
C ARG A 141 4.12 -22.85 4.78
N LYS A 142 4.89 -22.99 3.69
CA LYS A 142 5.30 -24.30 3.17
C LYS A 142 6.12 -25.08 4.18
N ASP A 143 7.12 -24.44 4.80
CA ASP A 143 8.00 -25.07 5.79
C ASP A 143 7.25 -25.49 7.06
N ARG A 144 6.18 -24.77 7.42
CA ARG A 144 5.27 -25.12 8.53
C ARG A 144 4.20 -26.17 8.16
N GLY A 145 4.15 -26.62 6.91
CA GLY A 145 3.18 -27.62 6.45
C GLY A 145 1.75 -27.11 6.30
N GLU A 146 1.56 -25.80 6.12
CA GLU A 146 0.23 -25.16 6.02
C GLU A 146 -0.35 -25.17 4.61
N LEU A 147 0.47 -25.47 3.60
CA LEU A 147 0.08 -25.47 2.20
C LEU A 147 -0.31 -26.86 1.74
N ARG A 148 -1.23 -26.93 0.78
CA ARG A 148 -1.47 -28.18 0.05
C ARG A 148 -0.19 -28.62 -0.69
N PRO A 149 0.04 -29.94 -0.88
CA PRO A 149 1.27 -30.44 -1.49
C PRO A 149 1.55 -29.94 -2.91
N ASP A 150 0.51 -29.54 -3.63
CA ASP A 150 0.53 -29.12 -5.04
C ASP A 150 0.63 -27.60 -5.23
N VAL A 151 0.78 -26.82 -4.17
CA VAL A 151 0.85 -25.35 -4.27
C VAL A 151 2.16 -24.88 -4.90
N ASP A 152 2.04 -24.18 -6.02
CA ASP A 152 3.12 -23.36 -6.58
C ASP A 152 3.25 -22.05 -5.78
N VAL A 153 4.31 -21.95 -4.99
CA VAL A 153 4.64 -20.79 -4.14
C VAL A 153 4.80 -19.51 -4.96
N THR A 154 5.36 -19.60 -6.16
CA THR A 154 5.58 -18.44 -7.03
C THR A 154 4.24 -17.84 -7.45
N TRP A 155 3.34 -18.69 -7.95
CA TRP A 155 2.00 -18.24 -8.35
C TRP A 155 1.14 -17.84 -7.16
N ALA A 156 1.29 -18.47 -6.00
CA ALA A 156 0.62 -18.02 -4.78
C ALA A 156 1.03 -16.60 -4.37
N ALA A 157 2.33 -16.27 -4.48
CA ALA A 157 2.84 -14.92 -4.25
C ALA A 157 2.31 -13.93 -5.31
N ILE A 158 2.42 -14.27 -6.60
CA ILE A 158 1.96 -13.42 -7.70
C ILE A 158 0.46 -13.14 -7.57
N ASN A 159 -0.36 -14.16 -7.35
CA ASN A 159 -1.82 -13.99 -7.27
C ASN A 159 -2.22 -13.10 -6.09
N GLY A 160 -1.55 -13.22 -4.94
CA GLY A 160 -1.76 -12.31 -3.81
C GLY A 160 -1.48 -10.85 -4.17
N LEU A 161 -0.41 -10.60 -4.92
CA LEU A 161 -0.09 -9.26 -5.42
C LEU A 161 -1.08 -8.78 -6.48
N VAL A 162 -1.47 -9.62 -7.43
CA VAL A 162 -2.44 -9.28 -8.48
C VAL A 162 -3.77 -8.88 -7.87
N LEU A 163 -4.23 -9.57 -6.81
CA LEU A 163 -5.46 -9.19 -6.12
C LEU A 163 -5.35 -7.80 -5.49
N ALA A 164 -4.28 -7.53 -4.72
CA ALA A 164 -4.13 -6.25 -4.02
C ALA A 164 -3.81 -5.08 -4.96
N LEU A 165 -2.78 -5.25 -5.80
CA LEU A 165 -2.29 -4.23 -6.73
C LEU A 165 -3.25 -4.04 -7.91
N GLY A 166 -3.89 -5.11 -8.38
CA GLY A 166 -4.93 -5.02 -9.40
C GLY A 166 -6.14 -4.25 -8.89
N ALA A 167 -6.59 -4.50 -7.65
CA ALA A 167 -7.72 -3.77 -7.07
C ALA A 167 -7.47 -2.27 -6.98
N ILE A 168 -6.28 -1.84 -6.51
CA ILE A 168 -5.97 -0.41 -6.42
C ILE A 168 -5.72 0.22 -7.79
N SER A 169 -5.07 -0.49 -8.71
CA SER A 169 -4.79 0.01 -10.08
C SER A 169 -6.08 0.17 -10.89
N LEU A 170 -7.06 -0.71 -10.68
CA LEU A 170 -8.36 -0.69 -11.34
C LEU A 170 -9.45 0.00 -10.51
N ARG A 171 -9.08 0.73 -9.44
CA ARG A 171 -10.02 1.33 -8.48
C ARG A 171 -11.13 2.12 -9.16
N SER A 172 -10.80 2.96 -10.14
CA SER A 172 -11.79 3.77 -10.88
C SER A 172 -12.85 2.91 -11.58
N HIS A 173 -12.48 1.71 -12.03
CA HIS A 173 -13.43 0.76 -12.61
C HIS A 173 -14.25 0.04 -11.54
N LEU A 174 -13.66 -0.29 -10.39
CA LEU A 174 -14.36 -0.89 -9.25
C LEU A 174 -15.42 0.05 -8.69
N ASP A 175 -15.08 1.33 -8.48
CA ASP A 175 -15.95 2.35 -7.87
C ASP A 175 -17.27 2.53 -8.63
N ARG A 176 -17.32 2.26 -9.95
CA ARG A 176 -18.56 2.32 -10.75
C ARG A 176 -19.57 1.21 -10.43
N HIS A 177 -19.14 0.17 -9.74
CA HIS A 177 -19.95 -1.00 -9.38
C HIS A 177 -20.20 -1.11 -7.87
N LEU A 178 -19.72 -0.15 -7.07
CA LEU A 178 -19.85 -0.14 -5.62
C LEU A 178 -20.78 0.99 -5.17
N ALA A 179 -21.45 0.79 -4.04
CA ALA A 179 -22.32 1.80 -3.44
C ALA A 179 -21.55 2.93 -2.74
N GLU A 180 -20.30 2.66 -2.36
CA GLU A 180 -19.36 3.57 -1.73
C GLU A 180 -17.98 3.41 -2.39
N PRO A 181 -17.05 4.37 -2.25
CA PRO A 181 -15.69 4.21 -2.75
C PRO A 181 -15.02 2.93 -2.24
N PHE A 182 -14.24 2.26 -3.09
CA PHE A 182 -13.54 1.01 -2.80
C PHE A 182 -12.67 1.10 -1.53
N ILE A 183 -12.01 2.24 -1.33
CA ILE A 183 -11.17 2.49 -0.15
C ILE A 183 -11.96 2.85 1.11
N SER A 184 -13.31 2.81 1.07
CA SER A 184 -14.11 3.00 2.29
C SER A 184 -13.90 1.82 3.24
N PRO A 185 -13.91 2.04 4.57
CA PRO A 185 -13.73 0.95 5.53
C PRO A 185 -14.74 -0.20 5.35
N VAL A 186 -15.95 0.11 4.87
CA VAL A 186 -16.98 -0.90 4.60
C VAL A 186 -16.61 -1.74 3.38
N GLN A 187 -16.22 -1.12 2.26
CA GLN A 187 -15.87 -1.86 1.05
C GLN A 187 -14.56 -2.63 1.19
N LEU A 188 -13.56 -2.07 1.87
CA LEU A 188 -12.30 -2.77 2.17
C LEU A 188 -12.51 -4.04 2.99
N ARG A 189 -13.38 -4.01 4.01
CA ARG A 189 -13.73 -5.22 4.77
C ARG A 189 -14.45 -6.25 3.91
N ARG A 190 -15.44 -5.82 3.10
CA ARG A 190 -16.16 -6.73 2.19
C ARG A 190 -15.23 -7.38 1.18
N TRP A 191 -14.31 -6.60 0.61
CA TRP A 191 -13.31 -7.07 -0.34
C TRP A 191 -12.34 -8.06 0.32
N GLN A 192 -11.83 -7.76 1.51
CA GLN A 192 -10.98 -8.67 2.27
C GLN A 192 -11.68 -10.00 2.56
N THR A 193 -12.92 -9.99 3.04
CA THR A 193 -13.68 -11.23 3.28
C THR A 193 -13.84 -12.06 1.99
N ALA A 194 -14.08 -11.41 0.86
CA ALA A 194 -14.19 -12.11 -0.43
C ALA A 194 -12.85 -12.69 -0.90
N VAL A 195 -11.75 -11.95 -0.72
CA VAL A 195 -10.39 -12.40 -1.04
C VAL A 195 -9.95 -13.54 -0.12
N ASP A 196 -10.21 -13.44 1.18
CA ASP A 196 -9.87 -14.47 2.15
C ASP A 196 -10.56 -15.78 1.79
N SER A 197 -11.88 -15.76 1.55
CA SER A 197 -12.65 -16.93 1.11
C SER A 197 -12.11 -17.51 -0.21
N LEU A 198 -11.77 -16.66 -1.19
CA LEU A 198 -11.15 -17.10 -2.45
C LEU A 198 -9.81 -17.81 -2.23
N LEU A 199 -8.98 -17.31 -1.31
CA LEU A 199 -7.63 -17.85 -1.08
C LEU A 199 -7.63 -19.09 -0.18
N THR A 200 -8.56 -19.20 0.77
CA THR A 200 -8.62 -20.32 1.72
C THR A 200 -9.50 -21.47 1.25
N GLU A 201 -10.66 -21.17 0.66
CA GLU A 201 -11.69 -22.15 0.33
C GLU A 201 -11.87 -22.33 -1.19
N GLY A 202 -11.55 -21.30 -1.98
CA GLY A 202 -11.92 -21.26 -3.39
C GLY A 202 -13.41 -20.94 -3.59
N LEU A 203 -13.83 -20.70 -4.83
CA LEU A 203 -15.20 -20.20 -5.12
C LEU A 203 -16.19 -21.28 -5.57
N PHE A 204 -15.70 -22.41 -6.06
CA PHE A 204 -16.55 -23.45 -6.66
C PHE A 204 -16.59 -24.68 -5.76
N GLN A 205 -17.77 -25.26 -5.61
CA GLN A 205 -17.91 -26.64 -5.16
C GLN A 205 -17.66 -27.55 -6.35
N LEU A 206 -16.64 -28.40 -6.27
CA LEU A 206 -16.43 -29.43 -7.27
C LEU A 206 -17.49 -30.52 -7.05
N PRO A 207 -18.15 -31.02 -8.11
CA PRO A 207 -18.98 -32.21 -8.00
C PRO A 207 -18.12 -33.34 -7.42
N ALA A 208 -18.69 -34.15 -6.52
CA ALA A 208 -18.01 -35.35 -6.06
C ALA A 208 -17.65 -36.19 -7.29
N ALA A 209 -16.39 -36.59 -7.40
CA ALA A 209 -15.98 -37.55 -8.41
C ALA A 209 -16.61 -38.90 -8.03
N ASP A 210 -17.61 -39.33 -8.80
CA ASP A 210 -18.15 -40.69 -8.76
C ASP A 210 -17.08 -41.74 -9.13
#